data_AF-A0A537P1B8-F1
#
_entry.id   AF-A0A537P1B8-F1
#
_cell.length_a   1.000
_cell.length_b   1.000
_cell.length_c   1.000
_cell.angle_alpha   90.00
_cell.angle_beta   90.00
_cell.angle_gamma   90.00
#
_symmetry.space_group_name_H-M   'P 1'
#
loop_
_entity.id
_entity.type
_entity.pdbx_description
1 polymer ?
#
loop_
_entity_poly.entity_id
_entity_poly.type
_entity_poly.pdbx_seq_one_letter_code
_entity_poly.pdbx_strand_id
1 'polypeptide(L)'
;MIGSNDAQTIRNGQMRFAFDTKEWREAYVKQVDQLMASLKAAGAAVYWMEIPPMAAENYDGALKTISAIHAERAKAAGIRFVETRAALSENGKYSESGFDDTGEFVRLRSHDGVHFLKEGNDKLASLVVAAINKDIEVAVAAAPAAPPPETSTDGFGQPSATLPEAGKAESQAEQLPPAKSDYAGELPMPADPAMAQLAKTTVPGTDASRLFSRGEAIAPRPGRFDDFSPVQ
;
A
#
# COMPACT_ATOMS: atom_id res chain seq x y z
N MET A 1 13.69 -4.91 -1.31
CA MET A 1 14.62 -4.05 -0.55
C MET A 1 15.87 -4.87 -0.27
N ILE A 2 17.06 -4.32 -0.48
CA ILE A 2 18.34 -4.96 -0.10
C ILE A 2 19.27 -3.92 0.52
N GLY A 3 20.41 -4.33 1.05
CA GLY A 3 21.45 -3.41 1.53
C GLY A 3 21.65 -3.39 3.05
N SER A 4 20.74 -3.94 3.84
CA SER A 4 20.84 -3.91 5.31
C SER A 4 22.10 -4.61 5.85
N ASN A 5 22.64 -5.58 5.11
CA ASN A 5 23.81 -6.35 5.50
C ASN A 5 25.07 -5.99 4.70
N ASP A 6 24.99 -4.97 3.85
CA ASP A 6 26.02 -4.72 2.84
C ASP A 6 27.16 -3.88 3.39
N ALA A 7 27.02 -3.35 4.61
CA ALA A 7 28.06 -2.62 5.36
C ALA A 7 29.20 -3.52 5.86
N GLN A 8 29.67 -4.43 5.01
CA GLN A 8 30.70 -5.42 5.29
C GLN A 8 31.86 -5.28 4.31
N THR A 9 33.02 -5.83 4.70
CA THR A 9 34.20 -5.89 3.82
C THR A 9 33.90 -6.72 2.57
N ILE A 10 34.10 -6.12 1.38
CA ILE A 10 34.03 -6.85 0.11
C ILE A 10 35.35 -7.58 -0.09
N ARG A 11 35.26 -8.86 -0.48
CA ARG A 11 36.42 -9.71 -0.79
C ARG A 11 36.53 -9.90 -2.30
N ASN A 12 37.72 -9.68 -2.86
CA ASN A 12 38.03 -9.96 -4.25
C ASN A 12 39.35 -10.73 -4.33
N GLY A 13 39.26 -12.07 -4.35
CA GLY A 13 40.43 -12.94 -4.19
C GLY A 13 41.10 -12.73 -2.84
N GLN A 14 42.37 -12.33 -2.86
CA GLN A 14 43.14 -11.99 -1.66
C GLN A 14 42.88 -10.56 -1.15
N MET A 15 42.30 -9.68 -2.00
CA MET A 15 42.04 -8.29 -1.63
C MET A 15 40.80 -8.17 -0.74
N ARG A 16 40.89 -7.26 0.23
CA ARG A 16 39.82 -6.92 1.16
C ARG A 16 39.60 -5.41 1.11
N PHE A 17 38.41 -5.00 0.70
CA PHE A 17 38.02 -3.59 0.69
C PHE A 17 37.17 -3.35 1.93
N ALA A 18 37.71 -2.59 2.88
CA ALA A 18 36.96 -2.20 4.07
C ALA A 18 35.75 -1.36 3.68
N PHE A 19 34.67 -1.41 4.47
CA PHE A 19 33.48 -0.62 4.18
C PHE A 19 33.83 0.85 3.98
N ASP A 20 33.16 1.47 3.02
CA ASP A 20 33.27 2.89 2.70
C ASP A 20 34.62 3.38 2.15
N THR A 21 35.59 2.49 1.89
CA THR A 21 36.78 2.90 1.12
C THR A 21 36.43 3.12 -0.35
N LYS A 22 37.30 3.82 -1.09
CA LYS A 22 37.13 4.07 -2.52
C LYS A 22 36.95 2.77 -3.31
N GLU A 23 37.79 1.77 -3.02
CA GLU A 23 37.77 0.47 -3.68
C GLU A 23 36.49 -0.32 -3.33
N TRP A 24 36.01 -0.19 -2.09
CA TRP A 24 34.74 -0.80 -1.67
C TRP A 24 33.57 -0.16 -2.43
N ARG A 25 33.53 1.17 -2.52
CA ARG A 25 32.48 1.90 -3.23
C ARG A 25 32.45 1.52 -4.70
N GLU A 26 33.61 1.47 -5.36
CA GLU A 26 33.72 1.05 -6.76
C GLU A 26 33.23 -0.39 -6.97
N ALA A 27 33.65 -1.33 -6.10
CA ALA A 27 33.22 -2.72 -6.17
C ALA A 27 31.71 -2.87 -5.91
N TYR A 28 31.17 -2.13 -4.94
CA TYR A 28 29.76 -2.18 -4.58
C TYR A 28 28.87 -1.55 -5.66
N VAL A 29 29.25 -0.39 -6.20
CA VAL A 29 28.54 0.24 -7.34
C VAL A 29 28.46 -0.73 -8.52
N LYS A 30 29.57 -1.42 -8.84
CA LYS A 30 29.57 -2.43 -9.91
C LYS A 30 28.57 -3.56 -9.64
N GLN A 31 28.46 -4.05 -8.41
CA GLN A 31 27.51 -5.10 -8.06
C GLN A 31 26.05 -4.62 -8.14
N VAL A 32 25.77 -3.41 -7.62
CA VAL A 32 24.44 -2.78 -7.69
C VAL A 32 24.01 -2.57 -9.14
N ASP A 33 24.90 -2.04 -9.99
CA ASP A 33 24.63 -1.81 -11.41
C ASP A 33 24.34 -3.12 -12.14
N GLN A 34 25.12 -4.17 -11.88
CA GLN A 34 24.92 -5.50 -12.47
C GLN A 34 23.56 -6.08 -12.08
N LEU A 35 23.16 -5.93 -10.81
CA LEU A 35 21.86 -6.39 -10.33
C LEU A 35 20.72 -5.61 -10.99
N MET A 36 20.79 -4.27 -10.98
CA MET A 36 19.80 -3.41 -11.63
C MET A 36 19.66 -3.70 -13.13
N ALA A 37 20.78 -3.87 -13.83
CA ALA A 37 20.80 -4.21 -15.24
C ALA A 37 20.14 -5.57 -15.51
N SER A 38 20.42 -6.58 -14.67
CA SER A 38 19.82 -7.91 -14.79
C SER A 38 18.30 -7.88 -14.61
N LEU A 39 17.82 -7.12 -13.61
CA LEU A 39 16.38 -6.94 -13.37
C LEU A 39 15.69 -6.23 -14.54
N LYS A 40 16.32 -5.19 -15.11
CA LYS A 40 15.81 -4.49 -16.29
C LYS A 40 15.80 -5.36 -17.53
N ALA A 41 16.85 -6.16 -17.75
CA ALA A 41 16.93 -7.07 -18.89
C ALA A 41 15.82 -8.13 -18.86
N ALA A 42 15.32 -8.48 -17.67
CA ALA A 42 14.16 -9.35 -17.51
C ALA A 42 12.81 -8.68 -17.85
N GLY A 43 12.79 -7.39 -18.17
CA GLY A 43 11.56 -6.63 -18.48
C GLY A 43 10.72 -6.27 -17.26
N ALA A 44 11.26 -6.41 -16.05
CA ALA A 44 10.54 -6.12 -14.81
C ALA A 44 10.44 -4.59 -14.56
N ALA A 45 9.29 -4.15 -14.06
CA ALA A 45 9.18 -2.84 -13.41
C ALA A 45 9.86 -2.91 -12.03
N VAL A 46 10.93 -2.16 -11.84
CA VAL A 46 11.76 -2.20 -10.62
C VAL A 46 11.50 -0.98 -9.76
N TYR A 47 11.15 -1.21 -8.49
CA TYR A 47 11.06 -0.19 -7.45
C TYR A 47 12.15 -0.47 -6.42
N TRP A 48 13.14 0.41 -6.37
CA TRP A 48 14.25 0.31 -5.43
C TRP A 48 13.95 1.12 -4.19
N MET A 49 13.80 0.46 -3.04
CA MET A 49 13.43 1.13 -1.80
C MET A 49 14.66 1.62 -1.05
N GLU A 50 14.55 2.82 -0.48
CA GLU A 50 15.49 3.35 0.51
C GLU A 50 15.47 2.51 1.79
N ILE A 51 16.62 2.38 2.46
CA ILE A 51 16.70 1.61 3.70
C ILE A 51 16.20 2.48 4.87
N PRO A 52 15.20 2.04 5.65
CA PRO A 52 14.67 2.81 6.78
C PRO A 52 15.70 3.07 7.88
N PRO A 53 15.45 4.07 8.75
CA PRO A 53 16.36 4.37 9.87
C PRO A 53 16.54 3.18 10.80
N MET A 54 17.71 3.05 11.43
CA MET A 54 17.98 2.03 12.45
C MET A 54 18.33 2.66 13.80
N ALA A 55 18.08 1.95 14.90
CA ALA A 55 18.29 2.50 16.25
C ALA A 55 19.76 2.79 16.56
N ALA A 56 20.67 1.89 16.16
CA ALA A 56 22.09 2.05 16.39
C ALA A 56 22.70 3.07 15.41
N GLU A 57 23.23 4.18 15.92
CA GLU A 57 23.72 5.31 15.10
C GLU A 57 24.80 4.92 14.08
N ASN A 58 25.78 4.10 14.49
CA ASN A 58 26.84 3.64 13.58
C ASN A 58 26.27 2.79 12.43
N TYR A 59 25.28 1.95 12.73
CA TYR A 59 24.62 1.11 11.74
C TYR A 59 23.76 1.95 10.80
N ASP A 60 22.97 2.89 11.34
CA ASP A 60 22.18 3.84 10.55
C ASP A 60 23.06 4.70 9.64
N GLY A 61 24.22 5.16 10.13
CA GLY A 61 25.21 5.88 9.34
C GLY A 61 25.70 5.08 8.13
N ALA A 62 26.03 3.80 8.32
CA ALA A 62 26.41 2.92 7.22
C ALA A 62 25.27 2.73 6.20
N LEU A 63 24.03 2.59 6.66
CA LEU A 63 22.86 2.44 5.79
C LEU A 63 22.50 3.72 5.03
N LYS A 64 22.79 4.90 5.59
CA LYS A 64 22.71 6.18 4.86
C LYS A 64 23.71 6.21 3.70
N THR A 65 24.94 5.79 3.93
CA THR A 65 25.95 5.66 2.86
C THR A 65 25.49 4.72 1.75
N ILE A 66 24.97 3.54 2.13
CA ILE A 66 24.44 2.56 1.16
C ILE A 66 23.23 3.11 0.39
N SER A 67 22.29 3.75 1.09
CA SER A 67 21.09 4.31 0.48
C SER A 67 21.42 5.44 -0.50
N ALA A 68 22.43 6.26 -0.21
CA ALA A 68 22.89 7.30 -1.13
C ALA A 68 23.44 6.69 -2.44
N ILE A 69 24.22 5.60 -2.34
CA ILE A 69 24.69 4.85 -3.52
C ILE A 69 23.49 4.29 -4.29
N HIS A 70 22.55 3.64 -3.61
CA HIS A 70 21.34 3.10 -4.24
C HIS A 70 20.54 4.17 -4.97
N ALA A 71 20.34 5.34 -4.37
CA ALA A 71 19.61 6.46 -4.98
C ALA A 71 20.31 6.95 -6.25
N GLU A 72 21.63 7.12 -6.22
CA GLU A 72 22.43 7.51 -7.38
C GLU A 72 22.32 6.47 -8.51
N ARG A 73 22.50 5.18 -8.18
CA ARG A 73 22.49 4.11 -9.18
C ARG A 73 21.11 3.86 -9.75
N ALA A 74 20.07 3.91 -8.92
CA ALA A 74 18.68 3.81 -9.38
C ALA A 74 18.35 4.94 -10.36
N LYS A 75 18.73 6.18 -10.04
CA LYS A 75 18.57 7.33 -10.95
C LYS A 75 19.30 7.10 -12.27
N ALA A 76 20.58 6.69 -12.23
CA ALA A 76 21.37 6.41 -13.42
C ALA A 76 20.77 5.28 -14.29
N ALA A 77 20.16 4.27 -13.65
CA ALA A 77 19.50 3.16 -14.31
C ALA A 77 18.07 3.51 -14.79
N GLY A 78 17.52 4.68 -14.48
CA GLY A 78 16.12 5.01 -14.74
C GLY A 78 15.14 4.11 -13.96
N ILE A 79 15.56 3.64 -12.79
CA ILE A 79 14.76 2.83 -11.87
C ILE A 79 14.15 3.75 -10.82
N ARG A 80 12.88 3.48 -10.45
CA ARG A 80 12.18 4.25 -9.43
C ARG A 80 12.83 4.03 -8.08
N PHE A 81 13.37 5.08 -7.47
CA PHE A 81 13.81 5.06 -6.08
C PHE A 81 12.66 5.52 -5.17
N VAL A 82 12.28 4.68 -4.21
CA VAL A 82 11.20 4.95 -3.24
C VAL A 82 11.84 5.42 -1.94
N GLU A 83 11.71 6.71 -1.66
CA GLU A 83 12.17 7.32 -0.41
C GLU A 83 11.21 6.93 0.72
N THR A 84 11.75 6.32 1.77
CA THR A 84 10.96 5.80 2.89
C THR A 84 11.39 6.39 4.22
N ARG A 85 12.63 6.90 4.32
CA ARG A 85 13.21 7.32 5.60
C ARG A 85 12.43 8.45 6.23
N ALA A 86 12.05 9.48 5.45
CA ALA A 86 11.31 10.62 5.97
C ALA A 86 10.00 10.19 6.67
N ALA A 87 9.21 9.32 6.01
CA ALA A 87 7.93 8.84 6.54
C ALA A 87 8.06 7.85 7.70
N LEU A 88 9.18 7.12 7.78
CA LEU A 88 9.46 6.11 8.81
C LEU A 88 10.43 6.61 9.89
N SER A 89 10.62 7.93 9.97
CA SER A 89 11.47 8.60 10.94
C SER A 89 10.65 9.59 11.76
N GLU A 90 11.14 9.88 12.96
CA GLU A 90 10.66 10.99 13.77
C GLU A 90 11.79 12.02 13.83
N ASN A 91 11.55 13.22 13.30
CA ASN A 91 12.57 14.27 13.18
C ASN A 91 13.86 13.80 12.47
N GLY A 92 13.73 12.91 11.48
CA GLY A 92 14.86 12.35 10.73
C GLY A 92 15.66 11.27 11.46
N LYS A 93 15.21 10.84 12.65
CA LYS A 93 15.83 9.78 13.45
C LYS A 93 14.93 8.55 13.56
N TYR A 94 15.53 7.44 13.99
CA TYR A 94 14.81 6.23 14.34
C TYR A 94 13.77 6.52 15.44
N SER A 95 12.58 5.95 15.29
CA SER A 95 11.56 5.87 16.33
C SER A 95 10.93 4.48 16.34
N GLU A 96 10.63 3.96 17.52
CA GLU A 96 9.91 2.69 17.67
C GLU A 96 8.43 2.83 17.33
N SER A 97 7.89 4.05 17.49
CA SER A 97 6.48 4.37 17.35
C SER A 97 6.27 5.51 16.35
N GLY A 98 5.06 5.64 15.86
CA GLY A 98 4.68 6.69 14.94
C GLY A 98 3.26 6.48 14.45
N PHE A 99 2.81 7.40 13.60
CA PHE A 99 1.54 7.23 12.92
C PHE A 99 1.63 6.10 11.90
N ASP A 100 0.69 5.16 11.91
CA ASP A 100 0.53 4.14 10.88
C ASP A 100 -0.08 4.73 9.58
N ASP A 101 -0.54 3.87 8.68
CA ASP A 101 -1.23 4.26 7.45
C ASP A 101 -2.68 4.73 7.67
N THR A 102 -3.30 4.40 8.81
CA THR A 102 -4.63 4.86 9.22
C THR A 102 -4.59 6.21 9.95
N GLY A 103 -3.42 6.64 10.38
CA GLY A 103 -3.20 7.87 11.16
C GLY A 103 -3.26 7.63 12.68
N GLU A 104 -3.27 6.39 13.15
CA GLU A 104 -3.20 6.04 14.56
C GLU A 104 -1.73 6.02 15.04
N PHE A 105 -1.47 6.57 16.23
CA PHE A 105 -0.14 6.54 16.82
C PHE A 105 0.11 5.19 17.51
N VAL A 106 0.87 4.32 16.84
CA VAL A 106 1.11 2.95 17.27
C VAL A 106 2.61 2.63 17.27
N ARG A 107 2.95 1.47 17.84
CA ARG A 107 4.31 0.94 17.75
C ARG A 107 4.52 0.35 16.35
N LEU A 108 5.48 0.85 15.60
CA LEU A 108 5.78 0.40 14.25
C LEU A 108 6.90 -0.64 14.21
N ARG A 109 7.77 -0.68 15.24
CA ARG A 109 8.98 -1.50 15.23
C ARG A 109 9.15 -2.38 16.46
N SER A 110 9.86 -3.48 16.24
CA SER A 110 10.40 -4.33 17.29
C SER A 110 11.43 -3.56 18.13
N HIS A 111 11.63 -4.01 19.37
CA HIS A 111 12.63 -3.43 20.27
C HIS A 111 14.08 -3.72 19.83
N ASP A 112 14.28 -4.57 18.83
CA ASP A 112 15.61 -4.89 18.28
C ASP A 112 16.25 -3.74 17.49
N GLY A 113 15.52 -2.65 17.26
CA GLY A 113 16.06 -1.48 16.58
C GLY A 113 16.12 -1.59 15.06
N VAL A 114 15.62 -2.69 14.47
CA VAL A 114 15.76 -3.03 13.05
C VAL A 114 14.42 -3.37 12.41
N HIS A 115 13.67 -4.32 12.96
CA HIS A 115 12.52 -4.92 12.29
C HIS A 115 11.22 -4.15 12.53
N PHE A 116 10.34 -4.17 11.53
CA PHE A 116 8.97 -3.67 11.64
C PHE A 116 8.03 -4.71 12.25
N LEU A 117 7.04 -4.22 13.00
CA LEU A 117 5.82 -4.96 13.33
C LEU A 117 4.85 -4.93 12.14
N LYS A 118 3.66 -5.49 12.30
CA LYS A 118 2.65 -5.53 11.24
C LYS A 118 2.33 -4.12 10.75
N GLU A 119 2.05 -3.22 11.68
CA GLU A 119 1.65 -1.83 11.45
C GLU A 119 2.76 -1.04 10.72
N GLY A 120 4.03 -1.29 11.09
CA GLY A 120 5.18 -0.70 10.40
C GLY A 120 5.37 -1.22 8.98
N ASN A 121 5.11 -2.52 8.75
CA ASN A 121 5.16 -3.10 7.42
C ASN A 121 4.01 -2.59 6.54
N ASP A 122 2.81 -2.45 7.09
CA ASP A 122 1.65 -1.89 6.38
C ASP A 122 1.92 -0.44 5.96
N LYS A 123 2.50 0.37 6.86
CA LYS A 123 2.97 1.71 6.53
C LYS A 123 4.06 1.72 5.46
N LEU A 124 5.05 0.84 5.53
CA LEU A 124 6.08 0.75 4.49
C LEU A 124 5.46 0.34 3.14
N ALA A 125 4.53 -0.60 3.16
CA ALA A 125 3.82 -1.07 1.97
C ALA A 125 2.99 0.06 1.33
N SER A 126 2.30 0.88 2.13
CA SER A 126 1.50 2.00 1.61
C SER A 126 2.34 3.00 0.81
N LEU A 127 3.59 3.26 1.23
CA LEU A 127 4.54 4.11 0.48
C LEU A 127 4.90 3.51 -0.88
N VAL A 128 5.13 2.21 -0.93
CA VAL A 128 5.49 1.49 -2.16
C VAL A 128 4.28 1.40 -3.10
N VAL A 129 3.11 1.07 -2.57
CA VAL A 129 1.85 1.02 -3.33
C VAL A 129 1.51 2.39 -3.91
N ALA A 130 1.70 3.47 -3.14
CA ALA A 130 1.50 4.83 -3.64
C ALA A 130 2.45 5.16 -4.81
N ALA A 131 3.72 4.74 -4.74
CA ALA A 131 4.68 4.92 -5.83
C ALA A 131 4.26 4.13 -7.09
N ILE A 132 3.81 2.88 -6.91
CA ILE A 132 3.33 2.04 -8.01
C ILE A 132 2.08 2.63 -8.66
N ASN A 133 1.08 2.99 -7.88
CA ASN A 133 -0.17 3.55 -8.38
C ASN A 133 0.06 4.84 -9.17
N LYS A 134 0.95 5.71 -8.69
CA LYS A 134 1.31 6.93 -9.41
C LYS A 134 1.90 6.65 -10.80
N ASP A 135 2.77 5.64 -10.90
CA ASP A 135 3.38 5.28 -12.17
C ASP A 135 2.35 4.58 -13.11
N ILE A 136 1.40 3.84 -12.55
CA ILE A 136 0.24 3.28 -13.29
C ILE A 136 -0.65 4.40 -13.85
N GLU A 137 -0.99 5.41 -13.04
CA GLU A 137 -1.81 6.56 -13.47
C GLU A 137 -1.16 7.31 -14.65
N VAL A 138 0.15 7.53 -14.58
CA VAL A 138 0.93 8.13 -15.68
C VAL A 138 0.88 7.25 -16.93
N ALA A 139 1.05 5.93 -16.79
CA ALA A 139 1.01 5.01 -17.92
C ALA A 139 -0.38 4.96 -18.58
N VAL A 140 -1.46 4.99 -17.79
CA VAL A 140 -2.84 5.03 -18.29
C VAL A 140 -3.13 6.35 -19.00
N ALA A 141 -2.69 7.48 -18.45
CA ALA A 141 -2.88 8.79 -19.08
C ALA A 141 -2.06 8.96 -20.38
N ALA A 142 -0.91 8.28 -20.49
CA ALA A 142 -0.07 8.28 -21.68
C ALA A 142 -0.52 7.28 -22.75
N ALA A 143 -1.47 6.40 -22.45
CA ALA A 143 -1.99 5.46 -23.43
C ALA A 143 -2.76 6.23 -24.52
N PRO A 144 -2.48 6.00 -25.82
CA PRO A 144 -3.23 6.65 -26.88
C PRO A 144 -4.71 6.27 -26.75
N ALA A 145 -5.60 7.26 -26.88
CA ALA A 145 -7.03 7.01 -26.96
C ALA A 145 -7.27 5.98 -28.06
N ALA A 146 -7.89 4.85 -27.71
CA ALA A 146 -8.27 3.85 -28.70
C ALA A 146 -9.07 4.56 -29.81
N PRO A 147 -8.74 4.36 -31.10
CA PRO A 147 -9.55 4.90 -32.16
C PRO A 147 -10.99 4.37 -31.99
N PRO A 148 -12.02 5.21 -32.21
CA PRO A 148 -13.40 4.72 -32.19
C PRO A 148 -13.51 3.52 -33.15
N PRO A 149 -14.32 2.49 -32.83
CA PRO A 149 -14.49 1.36 -33.72
C PRO A 149 -14.98 1.90 -35.07
N GLU A 150 -14.15 1.72 -36.10
CA GLU A 150 -14.53 2.06 -37.47
C GLU A 150 -15.72 1.18 -37.83
N THR A 151 -16.90 1.79 -37.93
CA THR A 151 -18.08 1.14 -38.51
C THR A 151 -17.80 0.94 -39.99
N SER A 152 -17.32 -0.25 -40.35
CA SER A 152 -17.23 -0.68 -41.74
C SER A 152 -18.66 -0.87 -42.27
N THR A 153 -19.22 0.16 -42.91
CA THR A 153 -20.36 0.04 -43.80
C THR A 153 -19.87 -0.32 -45.19
N ASP A 154 -19.92 -1.60 -45.55
CA ASP A 154 -20.00 -2.03 -46.94
C ASP A 154 -21.12 -3.07 -47.05
N GLY A 155 -22.21 -2.66 -47.71
CA GLY A 155 -23.42 -3.45 -47.84
C GLY A 155 -23.36 -4.47 -48.96
N PHE A 156 -24.09 -5.58 -48.77
CA PHE A 156 -24.70 -6.36 -49.86
C PHE A 156 -25.99 -7.03 -49.35
N GLY A 157 -27.12 -6.68 -49.98
CA GLY A 157 -28.32 -7.53 -50.05
C GLY A 157 -29.45 -7.24 -49.07
N GLN A 158 -30.39 -6.37 -49.45
CA GLN A 158 -31.80 -6.61 -49.09
C GLN A 158 -32.36 -7.66 -50.06
N PRO A 159 -33.24 -8.57 -49.59
CA PRO A 159 -34.64 -8.31 -49.94
C PRO A 159 -35.67 -8.69 -48.86
N SER A 160 -36.82 -8.05 -49.06
CA SER A 160 -38.18 -8.45 -48.70
C SER A 160 -38.77 -8.03 -47.37
N ALA A 161 -39.69 -7.07 -47.52
CA ALA A 161 -40.76 -6.73 -46.61
C ALA A 161 -41.64 -7.94 -46.29
N THR A 162 -41.53 -8.43 -45.06
CA THR A 162 -42.64 -9.09 -44.36
C THR A 162 -42.55 -8.63 -42.91
N LEU A 163 -43.42 -7.68 -42.53
CA LEU A 163 -43.69 -7.41 -41.13
C LEU A 163 -44.73 -8.43 -40.64
N PRO A 164 -44.46 -9.21 -39.59
CA PRO A 164 -45.49 -9.57 -38.63
C PRO A 164 -45.70 -8.39 -37.66
N GLU A 165 -46.97 -8.19 -37.33
CA GLU A 165 -47.51 -7.12 -36.49
C GLU A 165 -46.92 -7.08 -35.08
N ALA A 166 -46.82 -5.87 -34.53
CA ALA A 166 -46.22 -5.56 -33.25
C ALA A 166 -46.92 -6.26 -32.07
N GLY A 167 -46.22 -7.21 -31.44
CA GLY A 167 -46.50 -7.61 -30.06
C GLY A 167 -46.02 -6.51 -29.12
N LYS A 168 -46.95 -5.89 -28.37
CA LYS A 168 -46.62 -4.97 -27.28
C LYS A 168 -45.67 -5.67 -26.29
N ALA A 169 -44.42 -5.24 -26.23
CA ALA A 169 -43.53 -5.49 -25.11
C ALA A 169 -43.27 -4.16 -24.41
N GLU A 170 -43.66 -4.10 -23.16
CA GLU A 170 -43.62 -2.93 -22.28
C GLU A 170 -42.19 -2.44 -22.07
N SER A 171 -42.05 -1.11 -21.99
CA SER A 171 -40.87 -0.44 -21.46
C SER A 171 -40.60 -0.93 -20.05
N GLN A 172 -39.52 -1.70 -19.85
CA GLN A 172 -38.91 -1.84 -18.54
C GLN A 172 -37.72 -0.89 -18.49
N ALA A 173 -37.84 0.15 -17.67
CA ALA A 173 -36.73 0.94 -17.21
C ALA A 173 -35.72 0.01 -16.53
N GLU A 174 -34.48 -0.01 -17.02
CA GLU A 174 -33.41 -0.79 -16.42
C GLU A 174 -33.14 -0.26 -15.01
N GLN A 175 -33.64 -1.01 -14.02
CA GLN A 175 -33.46 -0.72 -12.60
C GLN A 175 -32.00 -0.93 -12.22
N LEU A 176 -31.42 0.10 -11.61
CA LEU A 176 -30.15 0.03 -10.89
C LEU A 176 -30.15 -1.19 -9.95
N PRO A 177 -29.05 -1.96 -9.86
CA PRO A 177 -28.96 -3.08 -8.94
C PRO A 177 -29.14 -2.57 -7.49
N PRO A 178 -29.92 -3.26 -6.64
CA PRO A 178 -30.04 -2.87 -5.25
C PRO A 178 -28.68 -3.02 -4.55
N ALA A 179 -28.35 -2.00 -3.76
CA ALA A 179 -27.28 -2.09 -2.77
C ALA A 179 -27.57 -3.30 -1.86
N LYS A 180 -26.74 -4.33 -1.93
CA LYS A 180 -26.75 -5.41 -0.94
C LYS A 180 -26.16 -4.88 0.36
N SER A 181 -26.97 -4.20 1.16
CA SER A 181 -26.78 -4.14 2.61
C SER A 181 -27.84 -5.03 3.27
N ASP A 182 -27.70 -6.33 3.08
CA ASP A 182 -28.52 -7.31 3.79
C ASP A 182 -27.93 -7.52 5.21
N TYR A 183 -27.80 -6.44 5.99
CA TYR A 183 -27.76 -6.54 7.45
C TYR A 183 -29.22 -6.65 7.94
N ALA A 184 -29.87 -7.72 7.50
CA ALA A 184 -31.11 -8.24 8.09
C ALA A 184 -30.85 -9.57 8.80
N GLY A 185 -29.59 -9.81 9.20
CA GLY A 185 -29.27 -10.83 10.19
C GLY A 185 -29.79 -10.36 11.55
N GLU A 186 -30.48 -11.27 12.23
CA GLU A 186 -30.93 -11.08 13.61
C GLU A 186 -29.76 -10.56 14.45
N LEU A 187 -29.93 -9.40 15.11
CA LEU A 187 -28.88 -8.85 15.97
C LEU A 187 -28.47 -9.93 16.97
N PRO A 188 -27.17 -10.24 17.11
CA PRO A 188 -26.72 -11.27 18.03
C PRO A 188 -27.30 -10.97 19.41
N MET A 189 -28.05 -11.93 19.95
CA MET A 189 -28.59 -11.77 21.29
C MET A 189 -27.43 -11.62 22.28
N PRO A 190 -27.58 -10.86 23.37
CA PRO A 190 -26.50 -10.56 24.32
C PRO A 190 -25.85 -11.79 24.97
N ALA A 191 -26.44 -12.97 24.81
CA ALA A 191 -25.93 -14.25 25.30
C ALA A 191 -25.15 -15.08 24.24
N ASP A 192 -24.89 -14.53 23.04
CA ASP A 192 -24.09 -15.23 22.03
C ASP A 192 -22.66 -15.46 22.56
N PRO A 193 -22.13 -16.70 22.51
CA PRO A 193 -20.74 -16.99 22.90
C PRO A 193 -19.71 -16.12 22.17
N ALA A 194 -19.98 -15.64 20.96
CA ALA A 194 -19.12 -14.70 20.24
C ALA A 194 -19.08 -13.31 20.92
N MET A 195 -20.24 -12.80 21.34
CA MET A 195 -20.33 -11.53 22.08
C MET A 195 -19.66 -11.63 23.46
N ALA A 196 -19.77 -12.78 24.12
CA ALA A 196 -19.11 -13.03 25.40
C ALA A 196 -17.56 -13.07 25.30
N GLN A 197 -17.00 -13.44 24.14
CA GLN A 197 -15.56 -13.35 23.92
C GLN A 197 -15.10 -11.91 23.66
N LEU A 198 -15.88 -11.15 22.88
CA LEU A 198 -15.60 -9.73 22.60
C LEU A 198 -15.72 -8.86 23.87
N ALA A 199 -16.65 -9.19 24.78
CA ALA A 199 -16.76 -8.50 26.06
C ALA A 199 -15.48 -8.60 26.91
N LYS A 200 -14.74 -9.72 26.84
CA LYS A 200 -13.48 -9.92 27.58
C LYS A 200 -12.33 -9.04 27.07
N THR A 201 -12.41 -8.55 25.85
CA THR A 201 -11.42 -7.64 25.26
C THR A 201 -11.74 -6.16 25.51
N THR A 202 -12.87 -5.86 26.14
CA THR A 202 -13.27 -4.47 26.44
C THR A 202 -12.73 -4.00 27.79
N VAL A 203 -12.33 -2.73 27.87
CA VAL A 203 -11.95 -2.09 29.13
C VAL A 203 -13.20 -1.80 29.96
N PRO A 204 -13.28 -2.25 31.24
CA PRO A 204 -14.45 -2.00 32.09
C PRO A 204 -14.80 -0.51 32.20
N GLY A 205 -16.08 -0.16 32.02
CA GLY A 205 -16.60 1.20 32.17
C GLY A 205 -16.67 2.02 30.87
N THR A 206 -16.09 1.51 29.78
CA THR A 206 -16.16 2.13 28.44
C THR A 206 -17.50 1.88 27.75
N ASP A 207 -17.83 2.71 26.75
CA ASP A 207 -19.03 2.55 25.90
C ASP A 207 -19.05 1.18 25.21
N ALA A 208 -17.89 0.68 24.78
CA ALA A 208 -17.74 -0.66 24.23
C ALA A 208 -18.12 -1.74 25.27
N SER A 209 -17.67 -1.62 26.52
CA SER A 209 -18.03 -2.59 27.57
C SER A 209 -19.54 -2.65 27.84
N ARG A 210 -20.25 -1.50 27.75
CA ARG A 210 -21.71 -1.45 27.95
C ARG A 210 -22.45 -2.08 26.79
N LEU A 211 -22.01 -1.82 25.55
CA LEU A 211 -22.58 -2.45 24.36
C LEU A 211 -22.42 -3.96 24.38
N PHE A 212 -21.21 -4.46 24.63
CA PHE A 212 -20.92 -5.90 24.55
C PHE A 212 -21.38 -6.70 25.78
N SER A 213 -21.48 -6.07 26.96
CA SER A 213 -21.87 -6.79 28.19
C SER A 213 -23.35 -6.63 28.55
N ARG A 214 -23.98 -5.50 28.18
CA ARG A 214 -25.36 -5.17 28.56
C ARG A 214 -26.28 -4.95 27.36
N GLY A 215 -25.76 -4.95 26.13
CA GLY A 215 -26.54 -4.63 24.94
C GLY A 215 -27.01 -3.18 24.89
N GLU A 216 -26.40 -2.29 25.67
CA GLU A 216 -26.76 -0.86 25.70
C GLU A 216 -26.19 -0.16 24.46
N ALA A 217 -27.06 0.41 23.64
CA ALA A 217 -26.64 1.18 22.47
C ALA A 217 -25.83 2.42 22.89
N ILE A 218 -24.79 2.73 22.11
CA ILE A 218 -23.96 3.92 22.33
C ILE A 218 -24.80 5.14 21.95
N ALA A 219 -24.83 6.15 22.83
CA ALA A 219 -25.50 7.40 22.51
C ALA A 219 -24.82 8.08 21.30
N PRO A 220 -25.60 8.54 20.30
CA PRO A 220 -25.04 9.23 19.14
C PRO A 220 -24.31 10.49 19.59
N ARG A 221 -23.15 10.75 18.98
CA ARG A 221 -22.35 11.97 19.23
C ARG A 221 -22.55 12.95 18.09
N PRO A 222 -22.76 14.25 18.37
CA PRO A 222 -22.94 15.26 17.33
C PRO A 222 -21.86 15.19 16.25
N GLY A 223 -22.26 15.07 14.98
CA GLY A 223 -21.36 15.04 13.82
C GLY A 223 -20.74 13.68 13.47
N ARG A 224 -21.10 12.60 14.17
CA ARG A 224 -20.74 11.23 13.78
C ARG A 224 -21.81 10.63 12.85
N PHE A 225 -21.46 9.63 12.06
CA PHE A 225 -22.36 9.03 11.06
C PHE A 225 -23.67 8.44 11.64
N ASP A 226 -23.74 8.15 12.94
CA ASP A 226 -24.93 7.66 13.65
C ASP A 226 -25.77 8.76 14.32
N ASP A 227 -25.41 10.04 14.13
CA ASP A 227 -26.20 11.17 14.61
C ASP A 227 -27.30 11.55 13.60
N PHE A 228 -28.52 11.09 13.87
CA PHE A 228 -29.72 11.42 13.10
C PHE A 228 -30.55 12.55 13.74
N SER A 229 -29.94 13.32 14.65
CA SER A 229 -30.62 14.47 15.25
C SER A 229 -30.98 15.48 14.16
N PRO A 230 -32.23 15.99 14.12
CA PRO A 230 -32.60 17.01 13.14
C PRO A 230 -31.73 18.25 13.34
N VAL A 231 -31.10 18.71 12.27
CA VAL A 231 -30.39 19.99 12.23
C VAL A 231 -31.44 21.09 12.46
N GLN A 232 -31.35 21.81 13.58
CA GLN A 232 -32.14 23.01 13.83
C GLN A 232 -31.55 24.23 13.12
#